data_AF-A0A7C3XD94-F1
#
_entry.id   AF-A0A7C3XD94-F1
#
_cell.length_a   1.000
_cell.length_b   1.000
_cell.length_c   1.000
_cell.angle_alpha   90.00
_cell.angle_beta   90.00
_cell.angle_gamma   90.00
#
_symmetry.space_group_name_H-M   'P 1'
#
loop_
_entity.id
_entity.type
_entity.pdbx_description
1 polymer ?
#
loop_
_entity_poly.entity_id
_entity_poly.type
_entity_poly.pdbx_seq_one_letter_code
_entity_poly.pdbx_strand_id
1 'polypeptide(L)'
;MVVVVIKDVDENAFRRLKSEAIKKGIKIGQAASQAFRLWAQESELKPLKDIDRLRGAVEAIENIRLNLQKIEGWSSVEVIRRWREHPET
;
A
#
# COMPACT_ATOMS: atom_id res chain seq x y z
N MET A 1 -23.95 14.04 -18.04
CA MET A 1 -22.60 14.20 -18.62
C MET A 1 -21.88 15.25 -17.80
N VAL A 2 -20.71 14.94 -17.24
CA VAL A 2 -19.90 15.90 -16.47
C VAL A 2 -18.76 16.36 -17.38
N VAL A 3 -18.52 17.67 -17.44
CA VAL A 3 -17.45 18.27 -18.24
C VAL A 3 -16.53 19.05 -17.31
N VAL A 4 -15.23 18.83 -17.46
CA VAL A 4 -14.19 19.54 -16.71
C VAL A 4 -13.21 20.13 -17.73
N VAL A 5 -12.87 21.41 -17.56
CA VAL A 5 -11.83 22.10 -18.32
C VAL A 5 -10.69 22.41 -17.38
N ILE A 6 -9.50 21.89 -17.69
CA ILE A 6 -8.28 22.14 -16.92
C ILE A 6 -7.39 23.05 -17.77
N LYS A 7 -7.00 24.18 -17.20
CA LYS A 7 -6.05 25.12 -17.80
C LYS A 7 -4.67 24.93 -17.17
N ASP A 8 -3.64 25.41 -17.85
CA ASP A 8 -2.26 25.43 -17.34
C ASP A 8 -1.69 24.04 -16.99
N VAL A 9 -2.12 23.01 -17.73
CA VAL A 9 -1.54 21.67 -17.62
C VAL A 9 -0.15 21.67 -18.24
N ASP A 10 0.84 21.14 -17.52
CA ASP A 10 2.17 20.92 -18.07
C ASP A 10 2.09 20.09 -19.36
N GLU A 11 2.67 20.63 -20.44
CA GLU A 11 2.55 20.05 -21.77
C GLU A 11 3.16 18.64 -21.82
N ASN A 12 4.28 18.44 -21.13
CA ASN A 12 4.97 17.16 -21.10
C ASN A 12 4.15 16.10 -20.34
N ALA A 13 3.54 16.46 -19.22
CA ALA A 13 2.63 15.61 -18.46
C ALA A 13 1.43 15.20 -19.31
N PHE A 14 0.82 16.14 -20.04
CA PHE A 14 -0.28 15.84 -20.94
C PHE A 14 0.14 14.90 -22.09
N ARG A 15 1.29 15.15 -22.73
CA ARG A 15 1.83 14.29 -23.80
C ARG A 15 2.09 12.87 -23.30
N ARG A 16 2.61 12.71 -22.09
CA ARG A 16 2.82 11.40 -21.44
C ARG A 16 1.51 10.68 -21.19
N LEU A 17 0.52 11.36 -20.56
CA LEU A 17 -0.80 10.78 -20.31
C LEU A 17 -1.46 10.30 -21.61
N LYS A 18 -1.41 11.12 -22.66
CA LYS A 18 -1.94 10.77 -23.98
C LYS A 18 -1.24 9.54 -24.57
N SER A 19 0.10 9.51 -24.51
CA SER A 19 0.89 8.38 -25.04
C SER A 19 0.55 7.07 -24.33
N GLU A 20 0.45 7.11 -23.01
CA GLU A 20 0.09 5.93 -22.22
C GLU A 20 -1.37 5.49 -22.45
N ALA A 21 -2.30 6.43 -22.63
CA ALA A 21 -3.67 6.11 -22.99
C ALA A 21 -3.74 5.37 -24.34
N ILE A 22 -2.97 5.82 -25.33
CA ILE A 22 -2.89 5.17 -26.65
C ILE A 22 -2.31 3.76 -26.54
N LYS A 23 -1.20 3.59 -25.82
CA LYS A 23 -0.58 2.26 -25.60
C LYS A 23 -1.55 1.28 -24.94
N LYS A 24 -2.39 1.76 -24.04
CA LYS A 24 -3.39 0.97 -23.32
C LYS A 24 -4.73 0.83 -24.06
N GLY A 25 -4.88 1.44 -25.24
CA GLY A 25 -6.10 1.37 -26.04
C GLY A 25 -7.31 2.06 -25.40
N ILE A 26 -7.09 3.06 -24.54
CA ILE A 26 -8.18 3.78 -23.84
C ILE A 26 -8.29 5.24 -24.29
N LYS A 27 -9.47 5.83 -24.11
CA LYS A 27 -9.69 7.25 -24.40
C LYS A 27 -8.98 8.13 -23.37
N ILE A 28 -8.52 9.30 -23.79
CA ILE A 28 -7.82 10.25 -22.90
C ILE A 28 -8.66 10.65 -21.68
N GLY A 29 -9.98 10.79 -21.83
CA GLY A 29 -10.89 11.05 -20.72
C GLY A 29 -10.95 9.90 -19.71
N GLN A 30 -10.83 8.65 -20.15
CA GLN A 30 -10.76 7.50 -19.24
C GLN A 30 -9.44 7.47 -18.47
N ALA A 31 -8.33 7.81 -19.13
CA ALA A 31 -7.03 7.96 -18.48
C ALA A 31 -7.04 9.09 -17.45
N ALA A 32 -7.64 10.24 -17.78
CA ALA A 32 -7.83 11.34 -16.84
C ALA A 32 -8.68 10.93 -15.63
N SER A 33 -9.79 10.20 -15.83
CA SER A 33 -10.59 9.66 -14.74
C SER A 33 -9.85 8.66 -13.86
N GLN A 34 -8.90 7.89 -14.42
CA GLN A 34 -8.02 7.05 -13.62
C GLN A 34 -7.03 7.89 -12.81
N ALA A 35 -6.42 8.90 -13.42
CA ALA A 35 -5.50 9.82 -12.74
C ALA A 35 -6.18 10.55 -11.56
N PHE A 36 -7.41 11.05 -11.74
CA PHE A 36 -8.16 11.67 -10.64
C PHE A 36 -8.41 10.73 -9.48
N ARG A 37 -8.78 9.47 -9.76
CA ARG A 37 -9.00 8.46 -8.72
C ARG A 37 -7.72 8.15 -7.95
N LEU A 38 -6.61 7.96 -8.67
CA LEU A 38 -5.32 7.67 -8.05
C LEU A 38 -4.84 8.85 -7.19
N TRP A 39 -4.96 10.08 -7.69
CA TRP A 39 -4.60 11.28 -6.93
C TRP A 39 -5.44 11.44 -5.64
N ALA A 40 -6.75 11.21 -5.74
CA ALA A 40 -7.62 11.24 -4.55
C ALA A 40 -7.24 10.13 -3.56
N GLN A 41 -6.99 8.91 -4.03
CA GLN A 41 -6.55 7.78 -3.19
C GLN A 41 -5.19 8.02 -2.56
N GLU A 42 -4.24 8.64 -3.28
CA GLU A 42 -2.94 9.04 -2.74
C GLU A 42 -3.10 10.01 -1.56
N SER A 43 -4.08 10.91 -1.61
CA SER A 43 -4.37 11.80 -0.48
C SER A 43 -5.00 11.08 0.73
N GLU A 44 -5.69 9.97 0.50
CA GLU A 44 -6.24 9.11 1.55
C GLU A 44 -5.18 8.19 2.17
N LEU A 45 -4.20 7.77 1.37
CA LEU A 45 -2.96 7.16 1.84
C LEU A 45 -2.16 8.24 2.57
N LYS A 46 -2.54 8.51 3.83
CA LYS A 46 -1.80 9.41 4.72
C LYS A 46 -0.31 9.13 4.52
N PRO A 47 0.55 10.16 4.31
CA PRO A 47 1.98 9.95 4.50
C PRO A 47 2.11 9.26 5.84
N LEU A 48 2.90 8.18 5.92
CA LEU A 48 3.14 7.44 7.16
C LEU A 48 3.41 8.50 8.23
N LYS A 49 2.39 8.79 9.04
CA LYS A 49 2.30 10.08 9.76
C LYS A 49 3.44 10.23 10.76
N ASP A 50 4.12 9.12 11.00
CA ASP A 50 5.04 8.92 12.06
C ASP A 50 6.01 7.79 11.64
N ILE A 51 6.82 8.07 10.61
CA ILE A 51 7.93 7.20 10.19
C ILE A 51 8.82 6.90 11.40
N ASP A 52 8.98 7.87 12.30
CA ASP A 52 9.76 7.71 13.52
C ASP A 52 9.08 6.75 14.51
N ARG A 53 7.76 6.79 14.69
CA ARG A 53 7.03 5.76 15.45
C ARG A 53 7.16 4.37 14.83
N LEU A 54 7.12 4.25 13.50
CA LEU A 54 7.33 2.97 12.83
C LEU A 54 8.77 2.46 13.03
N ARG A 55 9.76 3.35 12.94
CA ARG A 55 11.16 3.02 13.21
C ARG A 55 11.33 2.55 14.66
N GLY A 56 10.75 3.26 15.62
CA GLY A 56 10.77 2.86 17.03
C GLY A 56 10.07 1.51 17.28
N ALA A 57 8.97 1.22 16.58
CA ALA A 57 8.31 -0.08 16.68
C ALA A 57 9.19 -1.22 16.11
N VAL A 58 9.89 -0.98 15.00
CA VAL A 58 10.83 -1.95 14.41
C VAL A 58 12.02 -2.19 15.34
N GLU A 59 12.62 -1.14 15.90
CA GLU A 59 13.71 -1.25 16.86
C GLU A 59 13.28 -2.03 18.11
N ALA A 60 12.07 -1.78 18.62
CA ALA A 60 11.52 -2.53 19.75
C ALA A 60 11.34 -4.03 19.43
N ILE A 61 10.81 -4.37 18.25
CA ILE A 61 10.66 -5.75 17.81
C ILE A 61 12.02 -6.44 17.69
N GLU A 62 13.01 -5.76 17.11
CA GLU A 62 14.34 -6.34 16.92
C GLU A 62 15.07 -6.53 18.26
N ASN A 63 14.95 -5.57 19.18
CA ASN A 63 15.48 -5.71 20.54
C ASN A 63 14.83 -6.89 21.29
N ILE A 64 13.51 -7.09 21.14
CA ILE A 64 12.84 -8.25 21.71
C ILE A 64 13.38 -9.52 21.08
N ARG A 65 13.53 -9.55 19.74
CA ARG A 65 14.02 -10.70 18.98
C ARG A 65 15.42 -11.14 19.39
N LEU A 66 16.33 -10.18 19.58
CA LEU A 66 17.71 -10.44 20.01
C LEU A 66 17.77 -11.03 21.43
N ASN A 67 16.78 -10.72 22.27
CA ASN A 67 16.67 -11.23 23.63
C ASN A 67 15.78 -12.48 23.75
N LEU A 68 15.26 -13.01 22.64
CA LEU A 68 14.51 -14.27 22.65
C LEU A 68 15.47 -15.42 22.97
N GLN A 69 15.27 -16.03 24.13
CA GLN A 69 15.89 -17.30 24.46
C GLN A 69 15.11 -18.43 23.76
N LYS A 70 15.83 -19.49 23.39
CA LYS A 70 15.22 -20.72 22.88
C LYS A 70 14.34 -21.30 23.99
N ILE A 71 13.02 -21.32 23.78
CA ILE A 71 12.10 -21.98 24.70
C ILE A 71 12.20 -23.49 24.44
N GLU A 72 12.84 -24.22 25.35
CA GLU A 72 12.87 -25.68 25.27
C GLU A 72 11.47 -26.27 25.40
N GLY A 73 11.16 -27.24 24.54
CA GLY A 73 9.85 -27.90 24.50
C GLY A 73 8.75 -27.13 23.74
N TRP A 74 9.02 -25.92 23.24
CA TRP A 74 8.06 -25.17 22.43
C TRP A 74 8.26 -25.44 20.92
N SER A 75 7.22 -25.92 20.25
CA SER A 75 7.20 -26.16 18.80
C SER A 75 6.06 -25.37 18.16
N SER A 76 6.41 -24.40 17.31
CA SER A 76 5.43 -23.61 16.56
C SER A 76 4.53 -24.50 15.69
N VAL A 77 5.09 -25.58 15.14
CA VAL A 77 4.35 -26.58 14.35
C VAL A 77 3.28 -27.25 15.19
N GLU A 78 3.62 -27.64 16.41
CA GLU A 78 2.69 -28.35 17.31
C GLU A 78 1.59 -27.44 17.84
N VAL A 79 1.91 -26.17 18.13
CA VAL A 79 0.92 -25.16 18.52
C VAL A 79 -0.06 -24.88 17.40
N ILE A 80 0.43 -24.69 16.16
CA ILE A 80 -0.40 -24.44 14.99
C ILE A 80 -1.26 -25.68 14.66
N ARG A 81 -0.70 -26.88 14.80
CA ARG A 81 -1.41 -28.15 14.62
C ARG A 81 -2.57 -28.26 15.61
N ARG A 82 -2.33 -27.98 16.89
CA ARG A 82 -3.36 -27.99 17.94
C ARG A 82 -4.50 -27.02 17.64
N TRP A 83 -4.22 -25.79 17.21
CA TRP A 83 -5.27 -24.83 16.83
C TRP A 83 -6.10 -25.30 15.63
N ARG A 84 -5.48 -26.00 14.68
CA ARG A 84 -6.18 -26.53 13.51
C ARG A 84 -7.05 -27.74 13.85
N GLU A 85 -6.56 -28.61 14.73
CA GLU A 85 -7.25 -29.84 15.14
C GLU A 85 -8.31 -29.59 16.23
N HIS A 86 -8.11 -28.58 17.06
CA HIS A 86 -9.00 -28.18 18.15
C HIS A 86 -9.20 -26.66 18.16
N PRO A 87 -9.95 -26.10 17.19
CA PRO A 87 -10.34 -24.70 17.26
C PRO A 87 -11.21 -24.51 18.51
N GLU A 88 -10.72 -23.75 19.47
CA GLU A 88 -11.53 -23.36 20.63
C GLU A 88 -12.72 -22.53 20.12
N THR A 89 -13.93 -22.98 20.44
CA THR A 89 -15.21 -22.42 19.99
C THR A 89 -15.64 -21.27 20.87
#